data_AF-A0A6V7I6T6-F1
#
_entry.id   AF-A0A6V7I6T6-F1
#
_cell.length_a   1.000
_cell.length_b   1.000
_cell.length_c   1.000
_cell.angle_alpha   90.00
_cell.angle_beta   90.00
_cell.angle_gamma   90.00
#
_symmetry.space_group_name_H-M   'P 1'
#
loop_
_entity.id
_entity.type
_entity.pdbx_description
1 polymer ?
#
loop_
_entity_poly.entity_id
_entity_poly.type
_entity_poly.pdbx_seq_one_letter_code
_entity_poly.pdbx_strand_id
1 'polypeptide(L)'
;EEYVFDRNHQATKASLFNQSDETREEDSPGRTADKQELSEINMAKLVSCKEIIRSVIGDTASDADLTDEIIKADFNAEVALDAILKAQSEKSEI
;
A
#
# COMPACT_ATOMS: atom_id res chain seq x y z
N GLU A 1 39.77 -14.12 -42.39
CA GLU A 1 38.92 -15.28 -42.05
C GLU A 1 39.39 -15.79 -40.69
N GLU A 2 38.61 -16.26 -39.74
CA GLU A 2 37.20 -16.30 -39.38
C GLU A 2 37.24 -16.70 -37.88
N TYR A 3 36.21 -16.36 -37.11
CA TYR A 3 36.18 -16.41 -35.65
C TYR A 3 36.52 -17.79 -35.00
N VAL A 4 36.94 -17.69 -33.75
CA VAL A 4 37.61 -18.70 -32.91
C VAL A 4 36.67 -19.82 -32.43
N PHE A 5 37.30 -21.00 -32.27
CA PHE A 5 36.82 -22.37 -32.02
C PHE A 5 35.53 -22.62 -31.23
N ASP A 6 34.79 -23.61 -31.74
CA ASP A 6 33.54 -24.18 -31.25
C ASP A 6 33.72 -25.27 -30.18
N ARG A 7 32.63 -25.42 -29.42
CA ARG A 7 32.12 -26.59 -28.71
C ARG A 7 32.75 -27.09 -27.41
N ASN A 8 31.83 -27.10 -26.44
CA ASN A 8 31.56 -28.22 -25.54
C ASN A 8 32.33 -28.21 -24.23
N HIS A 9 32.06 -27.17 -23.43
CA HIS A 9 32.28 -27.12 -21.99
C HIS A 9 31.32 -28.08 -21.27
N GLN A 10 31.50 -29.38 -21.49
CA GLN A 10 30.88 -30.43 -20.69
C GLN A 10 31.87 -30.85 -19.60
N ALA A 11 31.84 -30.15 -18.47
CA ALA A 11 32.32 -30.68 -17.19
C ALA A 11 31.73 -29.87 -16.03
N THR A 12 30.89 -30.55 -15.24
CA THR A 12 30.90 -30.45 -13.78
C THR A 12 30.21 -29.24 -13.14
N LYS A 13 28.87 -29.22 -13.11
CA LYS A 13 28.12 -28.73 -11.93
C LYS A 13 26.83 -29.52 -11.73
N ALA A 14 26.97 -30.79 -11.36
CA ALA A 14 25.93 -31.56 -10.68
C ALA A 14 25.69 -31.01 -9.26
N SER A 15 25.26 -29.75 -9.17
CA SER A 15 24.91 -29.07 -7.91
C SER A 15 23.98 -27.87 -8.15
N LEU A 16 23.03 -28.01 -9.09
CA LEU A 16 21.91 -27.08 -9.21
C LEU A 16 20.55 -27.80 -9.25
N PHE A 17 20.54 -29.12 -9.08
CA PHE A 17 19.32 -29.82 -8.67
C PHE A 17 19.16 -29.72 -7.15
N ASN A 18 18.67 -28.58 -6.68
CA ASN A 18 17.73 -28.58 -5.57
C ASN A 18 16.87 -27.33 -5.65
N GLN A 19 15.57 -27.57 -5.75
CA GLN A 19 14.45 -26.63 -5.65
C GLN A 19 14.08 -25.91 -6.96
N SER A 20 13.33 -26.65 -7.78
CA SER A 20 12.06 -26.13 -8.28
C SER A 20 11.32 -25.45 -7.13
N ASP A 21 11.20 -24.14 -7.18
CA ASP A 21 10.26 -23.39 -6.37
C ASP A 21 9.82 -22.17 -7.19
N GLU A 22 8.58 -22.29 -7.67
CA GLU A 22 7.58 -21.22 -7.76
C GLU A 22 7.90 -19.97 -8.59
N THR A 23 7.15 -19.86 -9.70
CA THR A 23 6.47 -18.64 -10.15
C THR A 23 7.13 -17.32 -9.74
N ARG A 24 7.86 -16.76 -10.69
CA ARG A 24 8.21 -15.33 -10.72
C ARG A 24 6.93 -14.49 -10.83
N GLU A 25 6.24 -14.33 -9.71
CA GLU A 25 5.31 -13.24 -9.45
C GLU A 25 6.15 -12.04 -9.03
N GLU A 26 6.70 -11.35 -10.02
CA GLU A 26 7.30 -10.03 -9.83
C GLU A 26 6.17 -8.99 -9.81
N ASP A 27 5.29 -9.07 -8.82
CA ASP A 27 4.58 -7.91 -8.29
C ASP A 27 4.73 -8.01 -6.79
N SER A 28 5.60 -7.18 -6.24
CA SER A 28 5.90 -7.15 -4.82
C SER A 28 4.85 -6.28 -4.12
N PRO A 29 3.85 -6.81 -3.38
CA PRO A 29 3.30 -6.07 -2.27
C PRO A 29 4.27 -6.26 -1.11
N GLY A 30 5.36 -5.49 -1.12
CA GLY A 30 6.03 -5.12 0.12
C GLY A 30 5.07 -4.28 0.97
N ARG A 31 4.05 -4.89 1.55
CA ARG A 31 3.17 -4.28 2.54
C ARG A 31 3.20 -5.16 3.78
N THR A 32 4.21 -4.89 4.59
CA THR A 32 4.15 -5.20 6.01
C THR A 32 2.87 -4.66 6.62
N ALA A 33 2.31 -5.45 7.53
CA ALA A 33 1.31 -5.11 8.53
C ALA A 33 -0.12 -4.97 8.03
N ASP A 34 -0.94 -5.98 8.37
CA ASP A 34 -2.25 -5.89 9.05
C ASP A 34 -3.13 -4.64 8.85
N LYS A 35 -3.07 -4.01 7.68
CA LYS A 35 -3.99 -2.94 7.32
C LYS A 35 -5.14 -3.61 6.61
N GLN A 36 -6.05 -4.15 7.43
CA GLN A 36 -7.43 -4.55 7.13
C GLN A 36 -7.69 -4.56 5.63
N GLU A 37 -7.68 -5.74 4.99
CA GLU A 37 -7.80 -5.92 3.54
C GLU A 37 -9.07 -5.21 3.03
N LEU A 38 -8.95 -3.92 2.74
CA LEU A 38 -10.04 -3.13 2.21
C LEU A 38 -10.19 -3.57 0.76
N SER A 39 -11.41 -3.98 0.39
CA SER A 39 -11.75 -4.22 -1.02
C SER A 39 -11.28 -3.04 -1.88
N GLU A 40 -10.86 -3.29 -3.13
CA GLU A 40 -10.38 -2.26 -4.06
C GLU A 40 -11.32 -1.04 -4.13
N ILE A 41 -12.63 -1.27 -4.06
CA ILE A 41 -13.66 -0.21 -4.02
C ILE A 41 -13.53 0.65 -2.78
N ASN A 42 -13.35 0.03 -1.60
CA ASN A 42 -13.18 0.73 -0.34
C ASN A 42 -11.86 1.49 -0.30
N MET A 43 -10.80 0.93 -0.91
CA MET A 43 -9.52 1.61 -1.04
C MET A 43 -9.63 2.86 -1.92
N ALA A 44 -10.33 2.78 -3.05
CA ALA A 44 -10.61 3.93 -3.91
C ALA A 44 -11.46 5.00 -3.18
N LYS A 45 -12.50 4.58 -2.45
CA LYS A 45 -13.30 5.49 -1.62
C LYS A 45 -12.47 6.17 -0.54
N LEU A 46 -11.58 5.42 0.12
CA LEU A 46 -10.71 5.94 1.16
C LEU A 46 -9.77 7.02 0.62
N VAL A 47 -9.14 6.76 -0.52
CA VAL A 47 -8.27 7.73 -1.18
C VAL A 47 -9.06 8.99 -1.55
N SER A 48 -10.23 8.83 -2.17
CA SER A 48 -11.11 9.95 -2.53
C SER A 48 -11.53 10.78 -1.32
N CYS A 49 -11.99 10.14 -0.24
CA CYS A 49 -12.37 10.82 0.99
C CYS A 49 -11.19 11.57 1.63
N LYS A 50 -10.00 10.95 1.65
CA LYS A 50 -8.79 11.60 2.16
C LYS A 50 -8.43 12.83 1.37
N GLU A 51 -8.51 12.79 0.04
CA GLU A 51 -8.23 13.97 -0.79
C GLU A 51 -9.25 15.09 -0.55
N ILE A 52 -10.54 14.77 -0.44
CA ILE A 52 -11.58 15.76 -0.13
C ILE A 52 -11.32 16.40 1.22
N ILE A 53 -11.08 15.60 2.25
CA ILE A 53 -10.84 16.10 3.61
C ILE A 53 -9.57 16.94 3.64
N ARG A 54 -8.45 16.46 3.08
CA ARG A 54 -7.20 17.24 2.96
C ARG A 54 -7.37 18.53 2.18
N SER A 55 -8.25 18.57 1.19
CA SER A 55 -8.55 19.81 0.47
C SER A 55 -9.21 20.86 1.37
N VAL A 56 -10.01 20.42 2.35
CA VAL A 56 -10.72 21.31 3.29
C VAL A 56 -9.87 21.70 4.49
N ILE A 57 -9.27 20.73 5.18
CA ILE A 57 -8.52 20.97 6.43
C ILE A 57 -7.01 21.12 6.21
N GLY A 58 -6.51 20.82 5.00
CA GLY A 58 -5.08 20.81 4.70
C GLY A 58 -4.34 19.62 5.34
N ASP A 59 -3.12 19.90 5.80
CA ASP A 59 -2.21 18.93 6.45
C ASP A 59 -2.33 18.94 7.98
N THR A 60 -3.53 19.23 8.50
CA THR A 60 -3.79 19.39 9.94
C THR A 60 -3.99 18.07 10.69
N ALA A 61 -4.16 16.95 9.98
CA ALA A 61 -4.39 15.63 10.54
C ALA A 61 -3.50 14.57 9.88
N SER A 62 -3.05 13.59 10.68
CA SER A 62 -2.20 12.50 10.19
C SER A 62 -2.97 11.58 9.25
N ASP A 63 -2.26 10.95 8.31
CA ASP A 63 -2.85 9.97 7.39
C ASP A 63 -3.54 8.80 8.11
N ALA A 64 -2.97 8.38 9.25
CA ALA A 64 -3.52 7.34 10.10
C ALA A 64 -4.86 7.75 10.73
N ASP A 65 -4.93 8.96 11.30
CA ASP A 65 -6.13 9.50 11.93
C ASP A 65 -7.26 9.67 10.90
N LEU A 66 -6.92 10.21 9.71
CA LEU A 66 -7.86 10.32 8.60
C LEU A 66 -8.38 8.96 8.16
N THR A 67 -7.50 7.97 8.01
CA THR A 67 -7.88 6.61 7.60
C THR A 67 -8.85 6.01 8.60
N ASP A 68 -8.57 6.10 9.90
CA ASP A 68 -9.38 5.52 10.97
C ASP A 68 -10.78 6.17 11.02
N GLU A 69 -10.84 7.50 10.91
CA GLU A 69 -12.11 8.23 10.97
C GLU A 69 -12.97 8.01 9.72
N ILE A 70 -12.35 7.90 8.55
CA ILE A 70 -13.05 7.58 7.30
C ILE A 70 -13.63 6.16 7.36
N ILE A 71 -12.90 5.20 7.95
CA ILE A 71 -13.41 3.82 8.12
C ILE A 71 -14.60 3.81 9.09
N LYS A 72 -14.51 4.52 10.23
CA LYS A 72 -15.63 4.66 11.19
C LYS A 72 -16.85 5.36 10.60
N ALA A 73 -16.63 6.30 9.70
CA ALA A 73 -17.66 7.03 8.98
C ALA A 73 -18.22 6.28 7.75
N ASP A 74 -17.88 4.99 7.56
CA ASP A 74 -18.31 4.18 6.42
C ASP A 74 -17.96 4.82 5.05
N PHE A 75 -16.75 5.39 4.95
CA PHE A 75 -16.25 6.11 3.79
C PHE A 75 -17.11 7.31 3.37
N ASN A 76 -17.75 7.97 4.35
CA ASN A 76 -18.46 9.22 4.15
C ASN A 76 -17.55 10.42 4.50
N ALA A 77 -17.15 11.20 3.49
CA ALA A 77 -16.25 12.33 3.67
C ALA A 77 -16.84 13.45 4.55
N GLU A 78 -18.14 13.72 4.47
CA GLU A 78 -18.80 14.77 5.27
C GLU A 78 -18.82 14.41 6.75
N VAL A 79 -19.19 13.16 7.06
CA VAL A 79 -19.24 12.65 8.43
C VAL A 79 -17.84 12.53 9.03
N ALA A 80 -16.87 12.02 8.26
CA ALA A 80 -15.49 11.93 8.70
C ALA A 80 -14.89 13.32 8.97
N LEU A 81 -15.15 14.30 8.08
CA LEU A 81 -14.71 15.68 8.26
C LEU A 81 -15.29 16.30 9.54
N ASP A 82 -16.59 16.15 9.78
CA ASP A 82 -17.26 16.66 10.99
C ASP A 82 -16.66 16.05 12.27
N ALA A 83 -16.40 14.74 12.25
CA ALA A 83 -15.75 14.05 13.37
C ALA A 83 -14.33 14.58 13.64
N ILE A 84 -13.52 14.76 12.60
CA ILE A 84 -12.16 15.31 12.71
C ILE A 84 -12.20 16.74 13.27
N LEU A 85 -13.10 17.57 12.77
CA LEU A 85 -13.24 18.96 13.22
C LEU A 85 -13.67 19.04 14.70
N LYS A 86 -14.56 18.16 15.14
CA LYS A 86 -14.94 18.03 16.57
C LYS A 86 -13.76 17.60 17.42
N ALA A 87 -13.05 16.54 17.01
CA ALA A 87 -11.88 16.06 17.73
C ALA A 87 -10.77 17.12 17.84
N GLN A 88 -10.59 17.95 16.82
CA GLN A 88 -9.64 19.08 16.86
C GLN A 88 -10.12 20.23 17.77
N SER A 89 -11.42 20.50 17.77
CA SER A 89 -12.02 21.56 18.60
C SER A 89 -11.93 21.23 20.09
N GLU A 90 -12.26 19.99 20.48
CA GLU A 90 -12.16 19.52 21.87
C GLU A 90 -10.71 19.54 22.39
N LYS A 91 -9.73 19.35 21.50
CA LYS A 91 -8.31 19.39 21.86
C LYS A 91 -7.78 20.81 22.10
N SER A 92 -8.48 21.83 21.62
CA SER A 92 -8.10 23.25 21.83
C SER A 92 -8.70 23.85 23.11
N GLU A 93 -9.51 23.10 23.86
CA GLU A 93 -10.19 23.58 25.08
C GLU A 93 -9.43 23.26 26.38
N ILE A 94 -8.08 23.21 26.32
CA ILE A 94 -7.18 23.00 27.48
C ILE A 94 -6.20 24.16 27.63
#